data_AF-A0A974DY05-F1
#
_entry.id   AF-A0A974DY05-F1
#
_cell.length_a   1.000
_cell.length_b   1.000
_cell.length_c   1.000
_cell.angle_alpha   90.00
_cell.angle_beta   90.00
_cell.angle_gamma   90.00
#
_symmetry.space_group_name_H-M   'P 1'
#
loop_
_entity.id
_entity.type
_entity.pdbx_description
1 polymer ?
#
loop_
_entity_poly.entity_id
_entity_poly.type
_entity_poly.pdbx_seq_one_letter_code
_entity_poly.pdbx_strand_id
1 'polypeptide(L)' 'MTLSGTGLKPNCRCLETFSKFIHPQFRLNEELNNECDNIEVIITVTTGISVCVDPSAPWVQGIIKKNSLQAGNRDK' A
#
# COMPACT_ATOMS: atom_id res chain seq x y z
N MET A 1 -16.16 -29.46 -10.71
CA MET A 1 -14.75 -29.17 -10.39
C MET A 1 -14.71 -27.75 -9.83
N THR A 2 -14.86 -27.58 -8.50
CA THR A 2 -14.70 -26.28 -7.86
C THR A 2 -13.26 -26.18 -7.41
N LEU A 3 -12.52 -25.25 -8.01
CA LEU A 3 -11.13 -24.96 -7.63
C LEU A 3 -11.15 -24.22 -6.28
N SER A 4 -11.14 -24.98 -5.20
CA SER A 4 -11.00 -24.45 -3.84
C SER A 4 -9.56 -23.98 -3.62
N GLY A 5 -9.38 -22.69 -3.37
CA GLY A 5 -8.23 -22.19 -2.61
C GLY A 5 -7.01 -21.77 -3.41
N THR A 6 -7.11 -20.69 -4.19
CA THR A 6 -6.05 -19.68 -4.09
C THR A 6 -6.37 -18.86 -2.84
N GLY A 7 -5.46 -18.80 -1.86
CA GLY A 7 -5.59 -18.02 -0.62
C GLY A 7 -5.59 -16.50 -0.83
N LEU A 8 -6.21 -16.04 -1.92
CA LEU A 8 -6.43 -14.66 -2.27
C LEU A 8 -7.64 -14.19 -1.49
N LYS A 9 -7.40 -13.40 -0.45
CA LYS A 9 -8.47 -12.75 0.29
C LYS A 9 -9.19 -11.79 -0.66
N PRO A 10 -10.53 -11.78 -0.66
CA PRO A 10 -11.33 -11.09 -1.68
C PRO A 10 -11.10 -9.57 -1.74
N ASN A 11 -10.48 -8.98 -0.71
CA ASN A 11 -10.28 -7.54 -0.58
C ASN A 11 -8.79 -7.11 -0.66
N CYS A 12 -7.86 -8.05 -0.77
CA CYS A 12 -6.43 -7.75 -0.88
C CYS A 12 -6.08 -7.46 -2.34
N ARG A 13 -5.37 -6.36 -2.59
CA ARG A 13 -4.98 -5.92 -3.94
C ARG A 13 -3.57 -6.36 -4.30
N CYS A 14 -2.75 -6.71 -3.31
CA CYS A 14 -1.36 -7.07 -3.51
C CYS A 14 -1.16 -8.59 -3.46
N LEU A 15 -0.53 -9.12 -4.49
CA LEU A 15 -0.06 -10.52 -4.53
C LEU A 15 1.37 -10.64 -4.00
N GLU A 16 2.20 -9.64 -4.32
CA GLU A 16 3.60 -9.55 -3.95
C GLU A 16 3.91 -8.12 -3.52
N THR A 17 4.84 -7.98 -2.58
CA THR A 17 5.28 -6.69 -2.06
C THR A 17 6.78 -6.50 -2.32
N PHE A 18 7.17 -5.25 -2.57
CA PHE A 18 8.56 -4.88 -2.80
C PHE A 18 9.05 -3.95 -1.68
N SER A 19 10.20 -4.24 -1.10
CA SER A 19 10.81 -3.41 -0.05
C SER A 19 11.81 -2.37 -0.59
N LYS A 20 12.06 -2.36 -1.90
CA LYS A 20 13.01 -1.45 -2.55
C LYS A 20 12.54 0.00 -2.39
N PHE A 21 13.46 0.85 -1.92
CA PHE A 21 13.18 2.27 -1.73
C PHE A 21 12.80 2.97 -3.04
N ILE A 22 11.64 3.65 -3.04
CA ILE A 22 11.18 4.48 -4.15
C ILE A 22 11.39 5.94 -3.77
N HIS A 23 12.21 6.68 -4.52
CA HIS A 23 12.48 8.08 -4.22
C HIS A 23 11.20 8.93 -4.31
N PRO A 24 10.97 9.90 -3.38
CA PRO A 24 9.75 10.72 -3.35
C PRO A 24 9.40 11.39 -4.68
N GLN A 25 10.41 11.81 -5.45
CA GLN A 25 10.22 12.44 -6.76
C GLN A 25 9.51 11.54 -7.79
N PHE A 26 9.53 10.23 -7.57
CA PHE A 26 8.93 9.25 -8.46
C PHE A 26 7.58 8.73 -7.95
N ARG A 27 7.10 9.19 -6.79
CA ARG A 27 5.81 8.78 -6.22
C ARG A 27 4.74 9.78 -6.64
N LEU A 28 3.83 9.36 -7.51
CA LEU A 28 2.66 10.16 -7.90
C LEU A 28 1.54 10.08 -6.87
N ASN A 29 1.27 8.87 -6.40
CA ASN A 29 0.17 8.60 -5.46
C ASN A 29 0.59 7.57 -4.42
N GLU A 30 0.09 7.72 -3.21
CA GLU A 30 0.34 6.85 -2.05
C GLU A 30 -1.03 6.44 -1.49
N GLU A 31 -1.45 5.20 -1.74
CA GLU A 31 -2.71 4.63 -1.28
C GLU A 31 -2.48 3.60 -0.18
N LEU A 32 -3.31 3.65 0.87
CA LEU A 32 -3.34 2.65 1.93
C LEU A 32 -4.61 1.81 1.79
N ASN A 33 -4.47 0.49 1.64
CA ASN A 33 -5.58 -0.45 1.68
C ASN A 33 -5.57 -1.18 3.02
N ASN A 34 -6.56 -0.86 3.87
CA ASN A 34 -6.78 -1.46 5.18
C ASN A 34 -7.91 -2.52 5.17
N GLU A 35 -8.45 -2.85 4.00
CA GLU A 35 -9.53 -3.84 3.84
C GLU A 35 -9.02 -5.30 3.83
N CYS A 36 -7.69 -5.47 3.77
CA CYS A 36 -6.98 -6.74 3.92
C CYS A 36 -6.53 -6.90 5.38
N ASP A 37 -6.22 -8.12 5.85
CA ASP A 37 -5.78 -8.34 7.26
C ASP A 37 -4.49 -7.58 7.60
N ASN A 38 -3.68 -7.30 6.59
CA ASN A 38 -2.51 -6.46 6.70
C ASN A 38 -2.74 -5.18 5.89
N ILE A 39 -2.23 -4.07 6.40
CA ILE A 39 -2.22 -2.80 5.66
C ILE A 39 -1.34 -2.99 4.43
N GLU A 40 -1.93 -2.85 3.25
CA GLU A 40 -1.19 -2.80 2.00
C GLU A 40 -0.91 -1.35 1.63
N VAL A 41 0.33 -1.07 1.23
CA VAL A 41 0.73 0.26 0.75
C VAL A 41 0.97 0.17 -0.74
N ILE A 42 0.19 0.92 -1.52
CA ILE A 42 0.24 0.89 -2.98
C ILE A 42 0.73 2.25 -3.44
N ILE A 43 1.86 2.27 -4.15
CA ILE A 43 2.49 3.49 -4.65
C ILE A 43 2.37 3.50 -6.16
N THR A 44 1.70 4.51 -6.71
CA THR A 44 1.72 4.78 -8.15
C THR A 44 2.96 5.60 -8.46
N VAL A 45 3.84 5.07 -9.29
CA VAL A 45 5.03 5.79 -9.74
C VAL A 45 4.76 6.70 -10.93
N THR A 46 5.67 7.61 -11.25
CA THR A 46 5.55 8.58 -12.37
C THR A 46 5.27 7.96 -13.74
N THR A 47 5.59 6.68 -13.92
CA THR A 47 5.27 5.93 -15.13
C THR A 47 3.80 5.49 -15.21
N GLY A 48 2.99 5.78 -14.18
CA GLY A 48 1.59 5.34 -14.05
C GLY A 48 1.43 3.91 -13.50
N ILE A 49 2.53 3.24 -13.16
CA ILE A 49 2.53 1.88 -12.64
C ILE A 49 2.26 1.91 -11.13
N SER A 50 1.32 1.11 -10.65
CA SER A 50 1.08 0.90 -9.22
C SER A 50 1.89 -0.29 -8.71
N VAL A 51 2.66 -0.06 -7.65
CA VAL A 51 3.53 -1.05 -7.03
C VAL A 51 3.16 -1.20 -5.56
N CYS A 52 2.96 -2.44 -5.12
CA CYS A 52 2.75 -2.78 -3.73
C CYS A 52 4.09 -2.79 -2.98
N VAL A 53 4.17 -2.08 -1.86
CA VAL A 53 5.38 -2.02 -1.04
C VAL A 53 5.18 -2.63 0.34
N ASP A 54 6.24 -3.22 0.88
CA ASP A 54 6.19 -3.94 2.15
C ASP A 54 6.01 -2.96 3.33
N PRO A 55 4.91 -3.04 4.12
CA PRO A 55 4.68 -2.18 5.28
C PRO A 55 5.73 -2.35 6.39
N SER A 56 6.48 -3.46 6.39
CA SER A 56 7.56 -3.73 7.34
C SER A 56 8.81 -2.89 7.07
N ALA A 57 8.95 -2.30 5.88
CA ALA A 57 10.12 -1.50 5.52
C ALA A 57 10.12 -0.15 6.28
N PRO A 58 11.25 0.29 6.87
CA PRO A 58 11.30 1.50 7.70
C PRO A 58 10.82 2.78 7.00
N TRP A 59 11.12 2.92 5.70
CA TRP A 59 10.70 4.08 4.91
C TRP A 59 9.18 4.06 4.62
N VAL A 60 8.57 2.87 4.49
CA VAL A 60 7.13 2.70 4.27
C VAL A 60 6.35 3.02 5.53
N GLN A 61 6.88 2.69 6.71
CA GLN A 61 6.30 3.13 7.98
C GLN A 61 6.19 4.66 8.08
N GLY A 62 7.12 5.40 7.46
CA GLY A 62 7.03 6.85 7.35
C GLY A 62 5.81 7.32 6.55
N ILE A 63 5.46 6.61 5.47
CA ILE A 63 4.28 6.87 4.64
C ILE A 63 3.01 6.56 5.42
N ILE A 64 2.94 5.39 6.06
CA ILE A 64 1.79 4.99 6.88
C ILE A 64 1.53 6.03 7.96
N LYS A 65 2.56 6.46 8.69
CA LYS A 65 2.46 7.50 9.72
C LYS A 65 1.96 8.83 9.15
N LYS A 66 2.52 9.27 8.02
CA LYS A 66 2.11 10.53 7.37
C LYS A 66 0.62 10.50 7.00
N ASN A 67 0.15 9.39 6.43
CA ASN A 67 -1.23 9.25 5.98
C ASN A 67 -2.20 9.04 7.16
N SER A 68 -1.78 8.36 8.24
CA SER A 68 -2.60 8.20 9.46
C SER A 68 -2.76 9.51 10.25
N LEU A 69 -1.80 10.43 10.17
CA LEU A 69 -1.88 11.71 10.87
C LEU A 69 -2.86 12.70 10.22
N GLN A 70 -3.20 12.53 8.94
CA GLN A 70 -4.16 13.41 8.25
C GLN A 70 -5.63 13.09 8.57
N ALA A 71 -5.92 11.89 9.10
CA ALA A 71 -7.28 11.50 9.50
C ALA A 71 -7.80 12.27 10.73
N GLY A 72 -6.92 12.95 11.48
CA GLY A 72 -7.29 13.75 12.66
C GLY A 72 -7.43 15.26 12.43
N ASN A 73 -7.41 15.73 11.16
CA ASN A 73 -7.42 17.17 10.87
C ASN A 73 -8.39 17.55 9.73
N ARG A 74 -9.48 16.79 9.56
CA ARG A 74 -10.57 17.08 8.63
C ARG A 74 -11.88 17.37 9.39
N ASP A 75 -11.77 18.04 10.53
CA ASP A 75 -12.87 18.71 11.25
C ASP A 75 -12.52 20.20 11.39
N LYS A 76 -12.61 20.96 10.29
CA LYS A 76 -12.79 22.41 10.34
C LYS A 76 -13.51 22.93 9.11
#